data_AF-A0A4W2CWF2-F1
#
_entry.id   AF-A0A4W2CWF2-F1
#
_cell.length_a   1.000
_cell.length_b   1.000
_cell.length_c   1.000
_cell.angle_alpha   90.00
_cell.angle_beta   90.00
_cell.angle_gamma   90.00
#
_symmetry.space_group_name_H-M   'P 1'
#
loop_
_entity.id
_entity.type
_entity.pdbx_description
1 polymer ?
#
loop_
_entity_poly.entity_id
_entity_poly.type
_entity_poly.pdbx_seq_one_letter_code
_entity_poly.pdbx_strand_id
1 'polypeptide(L)'
;MAALGSPLRTWRGLLRELRYLNAATGRPYRDTAAYRYLVKAFRAHRVTSEKLCRAQHELHFQAATYLCLLRSIREHVALHQEFHGKGERSVEESAGLVGLKLPQQPGGKGWEP
;
A
#
# COMPACT_ATOMS: atom_id res chain seq x y z
N MET A 1 3.48 3.04 20.96
CA MET A 1 2.72 3.43 19.76
C MET A 1 3.61 4.34 18.92
N ALA A 2 3.80 4.05 17.63
CA ALA A 2 4.61 4.93 16.77
C ALA A 2 4.03 6.35 16.83
N ALA A 3 4.87 7.36 17.08
CA ALA A 3 4.44 8.74 17.09
C ALA A 3 3.81 9.07 15.73
N LEU A 4 2.55 9.54 15.74
CA LEU A 4 1.88 9.94 14.51
C LEU A 4 2.66 11.09 13.89
N GLY A 5 3.22 10.89 12.68
CA GLY A 5 3.88 11.96 11.94
C GLY A 5 2.91 13.09 11.58
N SER A 6 3.41 14.23 11.13
CA SER A 6 2.59 15.43 10.81
C SER A 6 1.27 15.10 10.08
N PRO A 7 0.13 15.70 10.47
CA PRO A 7 -1.16 15.54 9.78
C PRO A 7 -1.08 15.80 8.27
N LEU A 8 -0.20 16.71 7.83
CA LEU A 8 0.03 16.98 6.41
C LEU A 8 0.68 15.81 5.67
N ARG A 9 1.53 15.02 6.35
CA ARG A 9 2.11 13.80 5.76
C ARG A 9 1.03 12.72 5.62
N THR A 10 0.18 12.55 6.64
CA THR A 10 -0.97 11.62 6.57
C THR A 10 -1.93 12.03 5.45
N TRP A 11 -2.26 13.32 5.35
CA TRP A 11 -3.06 13.88 4.26
C TRP A 11 -2.50 13.54 2.89
N ARG A 12 -1.22 13.86 2.64
CA ARG A 12 -0.55 13.58 1.36
C ARG A 12 -0.50 12.08 1.07
N GLY A 13 -0.36 11.25 2.10
CA GLY A 13 -0.43 9.79 2.00
C GLY A 13 -1.79 9.32 1.49
N LEU A 14 -2.89 9.78 2.12
CA LEU A 14 -4.25 9.43 1.70
C LEU A 14 -4.55 9.84 0.27
N LEU A 15 -4.12 11.06 -0.14
CA LEU A 15 -4.28 11.50 -1.52
C LEU A 15 -3.50 10.64 -2.52
N ARG A 16 -2.35 10.09 -2.11
CA ARG A 16 -1.57 9.17 -2.94
C ARG A 16 -2.28 7.83 -3.11
N GLU A 17 -2.84 7.27 -2.03
CA GLU A 17 -3.63 6.03 -2.12
C GLU A 17 -4.89 6.22 -2.97
N LEU A 18 -5.61 7.34 -2.82
CA LEU A 18 -6.74 7.66 -3.70
C LEU A 18 -6.34 7.74 -5.18
N ARG A 19 -5.14 8.22 -5.48
CA ARG A 19 -4.63 8.24 -6.85
C ARG A 19 -4.39 6.83 -7.38
N TYR A 20 -3.83 5.93 -6.58
CA TYR A 20 -3.62 4.53 -6.99
C TYR A 20 -4.95 3.81 -7.26
N LEU A 21 -5.93 3.97 -6.37
CA LEU A 21 -7.26 3.36 -6.55
C LEU A 21 -7.96 3.86 -7.82
N ASN A 22 -7.85 5.15 -8.08
CA ASN A 22 -8.51 5.76 -9.23
C ASN A 22 -7.76 5.55 -10.55
N ALA A 23 -6.47 5.20 -10.52
CA ALA A 23 -5.68 4.96 -11.73
C ALA A 23 -6.32 3.89 -12.64
N ALA A 24 -6.94 2.86 -12.05
CA ALA A 24 -7.64 1.81 -12.79
C ALA A 24 -8.98 2.27 -13.40
N THR A 25 -9.60 3.32 -12.84
CA THR A 25 -10.94 3.78 -13.26
C THR A 25 -10.92 4.88 -14.32
N GLY A 26 -9.75 5.45 -14.63
CA GLY A 26 -9.59 6.59 -15.55
C GLY A 26 -10.21 7.91 -15.06
N ARG A 27 -10.91 7.91 -13.93
CA ARG A 27 -11.55 9.11 -13.36
C ARG A 27 -10.58 9.85 -12.44
N PRO A 28 -10.53 11.19 -12.50
CA PRO A 28 -9.68 11.95 -11.60
C PRO A 28 -10.09 11.71 -10.14
N TYR A 29 -9.13 11.38 -9.28
CA TYR A 29 -9.38 11.10 -7.87
C TYR A 29 -10.03 12.26 -7.12
N ARG A 30 -9.91 13.49 -7.63
CA ARG A 30 -10.51 14.71 -7.07
C ARG A 30 -12.04 14.74 -7.15
N ASP A 31 -12.63 13.98 -8.07
CA ASP A 31 -14.09 13.97 -8.25
C ASP A 31 -14.80 12.95 -7.35
N THR A 32 -14.01 12.14 -6.63
CA THR A 32 -14.53 11.12 -5.73
C THR A 32 -15.17 11.72 -4.47
N ALA A 33 -16.19 11.04 -3.96
CA ALA A 33 -16.79 11.39 -2.67
C ALA A 33 -15.75 11.32 -1.53
N ALA A 34 -14.83 10.35 -1.60
CA ALA A 34 -13.74 10.20 -0.65
C ALA A 34 -12.82 11.44 -0.61
N TYR A 35 -12.42 11.98 -1.77
CA TYR A 35 -11.63 13.20 -1.82
C TYR A 35 -12.36 14.40 -1.20
N ARG A 36 -13.64 14.61 -1.56
CA ARG A 36 -14.45 15.71 -1.01
C ARG A 36 -14.59 15.61 0.51
N TYR A 37 -14.87 14.40 1.02
CA TYR A 37 -14.94 14.14 2.46
C TYR A 37 -13.62 14.46 3.15
N LEU A 38 -12.51 13.94 2.64
CA LEU A 38 -11.17 14.16 3.18
C LEU A 38 -10.83 15.65 3.22
N VAL A 39 -11.09 16.41 2.16
CA VAL A 39 -10.83 17.86 2.12
C VAL A 39 -11.65 18.59 3.19
N LYS A 40 -12.94 18.25 3.31
CA LYS A 40 -13.84 18.86 4.31
C LYS A 40 -13.35 18.56 5.73
N ALA A 41 -13.04 17.30 6.02
CA ALA A 41 -12.54 16.83 7.30
C ALA A 41 -11.23 17.55 7.71
N PHE A 42 -10.20 17.51 6.85
CA PHE A 42 -8.91 18.13 7.18
C PHE A 42 -8.98 19.65 7.27
N ARG A 43 -9.88 20.33 6.53
CA ARG A 43 -10.08 21.77 6.66
C ARG A 43 -10.78 22.15 7.96
N ALA A 44 -11.82 21.41 8.36
CA ALA A 44 -12.54 21.67 9.61
C ALA A 44 -11.61 21.64 10.83
N HIS A 45 -10.67 20.69 10.86
CA HIS A 45 -9.73 20.52 11.96
C HIS A 45 -8.42 21.32 11.82
N ARG A 46 -8.22 22.06 10.72
CA ARG A 46 -7.07 22.99 10.54
C ARG A 46 -7.28 24.30 11.29
N VAL A 47 -8.54 24.73 11.46
CA VAL A 47 -8.91 26.02 12.07
C VAL A 47 -8.96 25.93 13.60
N THR A 48 -9.08 24.73 14.19
CA THR A 48 -9.25 24.52 15.63
C THR A 48 -7.94 24.54 16.43
N SER A 49 -6.98 25.40 16.04
CA SER A 49 -5.58 25.35 16.51
C SER A 49 -5.29 26.04 17.84
N GLU A 50 -6.29 26.31 18.69
CA GLU A 50 -6.01 27.13 19.87
C GLU A 50 -5.23 26.38 20.95
N LYS A 51 -5.56 25.12 21.29
CA LYS A 51 -4.74 24.20 22.12
C LYS A 51 -5.18 22.75 21.88
N LEU A 52 -4.51 21.98 21.00
CA LEU A 52 -4.61 20.51 20.85
C LEU A 52 -6.00 19.90 21.15
N CYS A 53 -7.00 20.20 20.31
CA CYS A 53 -8.34 19.63 20.46
C CYS A 53 -8.29 18.09 20.34
N ARG A 54 -8.89 17.37 21.31
CA ARG A 54 -8.99 15.89 21.28
C ARG A 54 -9.55 15.37 19.95
N ALA A 55 -10.51 16.08 19.35
CA ALA A 55 -11.10 15.74 18.06
C ALA A 55 -10.08 15.80 16.90
N GLN A 56 -9.11 16.72 16.93
CA GLN A 56 -8.06 16.79 15.91
C GLN A 56 -7.12 15.58 16.00
N HIS A 57 -6.75 15.18 17.22
CA HIS A 57 -5.94 13.97 17.43
C HIS A 57 -6.67 12.71 17.00
N GLU A 58 -7.95 12.60 17.37
CA GLU A 58 -8.78 11.47 17.00
C GLU A 58 -8.91 11.35 15.48
N LEU A 59 -9.19 12.45 14.79
CA LEU A 59 -9.26 12.47 13.33
C LEU A 59 -7.91 12.13 12.68
N HIS A 60 -6.81 12.66 13.22
CA HIS A 60 -5.48 12.36 12.70
C HIS A 60 -5.10 10.89 12.92
N PHE A 61 -5.44 10.32 14.07
CA PHE A 61 -5.28 8.90 14.36
C PHE A 61 -6.12 8.04 13.41
N GLN A 62 -7.41 8.34 13.24
CA GLN A 62 -8.29 7.66 12.29
C GLN A 62 -7.73 7.73 10.87
N ALA A 63 -7.31 8.91 10.43
CA ALA A 63 -6.71 9.11 9.12
C ALA A 63 -5.43 8.29 8.92
N ALA A 64 -4.60 8.16 9.96
CA ALA A 64 -3.39 7.33 9.91
C ALA A 64 -3.72 5.83 9.87
N THR A 65 -4.74 5.38 10.62
CA THR A 65 -5.22 3.99 10.59
C THR A 65 -5.76 3.63 9.21
N TYR A 66 -6.60 4.47 8.61
CA TYR A 66 -7.10 4.24 7.26
C TYR A 66 -5.99 4.28 6.21
N LEU A 67 -5.01 5.18 6.35
CA LEU A 67 -3.85 5.20 5.47
C LEU A 67 -3.04 3.90 5.56
N CYS A 68 -2.84 3.38 6.77
CA CYS A 68 -2.19 2.09 6.98
C CYS A 68 -2.97 0.97 6.27
N LEU A 69 -4.27 0.87 6.51
CA LEU A 69 -5.13 -0.12 5.90
C LEU A 69 -5.06 -0.08 4.37
N LEU A 70 -5.22 1.10 3.76
CA LEU A 70 -5.17 1.27 2.30
C LEU A 70 -3.84 0.82 1.70
N ARG A 71 -2.73 1.16 2.37
CA ARG A 71 -1.39 0.71 1.95
C ARG A 71 -1.23 -0.79 2.07
N SER A 72 -1.59 -1.35 3.21
CA SER A 72 -1.50 -2.79 3.46
C SER A 72 -2.34 -3.58 2.45
N ILE A 73 -3.52 -3.10 2.08
CA ILE A 73 -4.35 -3.75 1.05
C ILE A 73 -3.65 -3.70 -0.31
N ARG A 74 -3.11 -2.54 -0.71
CA ARG A 74 -2.40 -2.39 -2.00
C ARG A 74 -1.17 -3.32 -2.05
N GLU A 75 -0.39 -3.35 -0.99
CA GLU A 75 0.81 -4.20 -0.86
C GLU A 75 0.42 -5.68 -0.81
N HIS A 76 -0.62 -6.04 -0.08
CA HIS A 76 -1.16 -7.39 -0.06
C HIS A 76 -1.58 -7.85 -1.45
N VAL A 77 -2.28 -7.02 -2.23
CA VAL A 77 -2.66 -7.37 -3.61
C VAL A 77 -1.42 -7.59 -4.48
N ALA A 78 -0.41 -6.73 -4.37
CA ALA A 78 0.85 -6.89 -5.11
C ALA A 78 1.56 -8.20 -4.74
N LEU A 79 1.69 -8.49 -3.45
CA LEU A 79 2.29 -9.73 -2.95
C LEU A 79 1.48 -10.96 -3.38
N HIS A 80 0.15 -10.89 -3.29
CA HIS A 80 -0.72 -11.98 -3.70
C HIS A 80 -0.58 -12.27 -5.21
N GLN A 81 -0.48 -11.23 -6.04
CA GLN A 81 -0.21 -11.38 -7.48
C GLN A 81 1.17 -12.00 -7.75
N GLU A 82 2.18 -11.59 -6.99
CA GLU A 82 3.55 -12.07 -7.16
C GLU A 82 3.73 -13.53 -6.73
N PHE A 83 3.10 -13.94 -5.63
CA PHE A 83 3.36 -15.24 -5.00
C PHE A 83 2.22 -16.26 -5.16
N HIS A 84 0.95 -15.84 -5.11
CA HIS A 84 -0.21 -16.76 -5.07
C HIS A 84 -0.99 -16.87 -6.40
N GLY A 85 -0.69 -16.05 -7.41
CA GLY A 85 -1.51 -15.92 -8.62
C GLY A 85 -1.17 -16.81 -9.83
N LYS A 86 -0.09 -17.61 -9.81
CA LYS A 86 0.47 -18.26 -11.02
C LYS A 86 0.29 -19.78 -11.16
N GLY A 87 -0.39 -20.45 -10.23
CA GLY A 87 -0.52 -21.91 -10.24
C GLY A 87 0.79 -22.63 -9.92
N GLU A 88 0.95 -23.87 -10.41
CA GLU A 88 2.21 -24.62 -10.29
C GLU A 88 3.31 -23.97 -11.15
N ARG A 89 4.44 -23.64 -10.53
CA ARG A 89 5.60 -23.04 -11.19
C ARG A 89 6.63 -24.11 -11.51
N SER A 90 7.44 -23.88 -12.54
CA SER A 90 8.56 -24.77 -12.82
C SER A 90 9.60 -24.75 -11.68
N VAL A 91 10.48 -25.75 -11.64
CA VAL A 91 11.56 -25.81 -10.62
C VAL A 91 12.51 -24.63 -10.79
N GLU A 92 12.80 -24.25 -12.03
CA GLU A 92 13.62 -23.09 -12.42
C GLU A 92 13.00 -21.79 -11.90
N GLU A 93 11.71 -21.58 -12.15
CA GLU A 93 10.98 -20.39 -11.72
C GLU A 93 10.92 -20.30 -10.19
N SER A 94 10.69 -21.43 -9.52
CA SER A 94 10.65 -21.52 -8.07
C SER A 94 12.01 -21.21 -7.44
N ALA A 95 13.11 -21.72 -8.01
CA ALA A 95 14.46 -21.39 -7.59
C ALA A 95 14.73 -19.88 -7.77
N GLY A 96 14.32 -19.31 -8.89
CA GLY A 96 14.48 -17.88 -9.17
C GLY A 96 13.79 -16.96 -8.15
N LEU A 97 12.60 -17.33 -7.66
CA LEU A 97 11.85 -16.52 -6.67
C LEU A 97 12.58 -16.34 -5.34
N VAL A 98 13.31 -17.37 -4.92
CA VAL A 98 14.07 -17.35 -3.68
C VAL A 98 15.51 -16.86 -3.89
N GLY A 99 15.85 -16.39 -5.09
CA GLY A 99 17.19 -15.91 -5.43
C GLY A 99 18.21 -17.02 -5.69
N LEU A 100 17.76 -18.24 -5.98
CA LEU A 100 18.60 -19.38 -6.31
C LEU A 100 18.66 -19.61 -7.82
N LYS A 101 19.69 -20.34 -8.26
CA LYS A 101 19.80 -20.83 -9.63
C LYS A 101 19.92 -22.35 -9.59
N LEU A 102 19.34 -23.00 -10.60
CA LEU A 102 19.53 -24.43 -10.77
C LEU A 102 21.01 -24.74 -11.06
N PRO A 103 21.53 -25.85 -10.52
CA PRO A 103 22.87 -26.29 -10.84
C PRO A 103 22.94 -26.61 -12.34
N GLN A 104 23.97 -26.07 -13.02
CA GLN A 104 24.27 -26.45 -14.39
C GLN A 104 24.98 -27.80 -14.35
N GLN A 105 24.47 -28.79 -15.08
CA GLN A 105 25.10 -30.10 -15.16
C GLN A 105 26.53 -29.92 -15.70
N PRO A 106 27.57 -30.24 -14.91
CA PRO A 106 28.92 -30.28 -15.44
C PRO A 106 28.95 -31.40 -16.49
N GLY A 107 29.59 -31.16 -17.64
CA GLY A 107 29.52 -32.00 -18.85
C GLY A 107 30.05 -33.46 -18.75
N GLY A 108 30.13 -34.04 -17.56
CA GLY A 108 30.41 -35.45 -17.32
C GLY A 108 29.21 -36.13 -16.68
N LYS A 109 28.56 -37.02 -17.45
CA LYS A 109 27.58 -38.05 -17.08
C LYS A 109 26.97 -37.96 -15.66
N GLY A 110 25.71 -37.53 -15.60
CA GLY A 110 24.78 -37.90 -14.52
C GLY A 110 23.84 -36.78 -14.05
N TRP A 111 22.58 -36.84 -14.47
CA TRP A 111 21.40 -36.95 -13.60
C TRP A 111 20.44 -37.88 -14.35
N GLU A 112 20.36 -39.15 -13.94
CA GLU A 112 19.34 -40.10 -14.43
C GLU A 112 18.04 -39.90 -13.61
N PRO A 113 16.86 -40.19 -14.21
CA PRO A 113 15.54 -39.71 -13.75
C PRO A 113 15.15 -40.10 -12.32
#